data_AF-A0AAE9MQ06-F1
#
_entry.id   AF-A0AAE9MQ06-F1
#
_cell.length_a   1.000
_cell.length_b   1.000
_cell.length_c   1.000
_cell.angle_alpha   90.00
_cell.angle_beta   90.00
_cell.angle_gamma   90.00
#
_symmetry.space_group_name_H-M   'P 1'
#
loop_
_entity.id
_entity.type
_entity.pdbx_description
1 polymer ?
#
loop_
_entity_poly.entity_id
_entity_poly.type
_entity_poly.pdbx_seq_one_letter_code
_entity_poly.pdbx_strand_id
1 'polypeptide(L)'
;MKNRLIVFALLLICVLSCKTKPIEPKKIGGAYIQLTDRAQISFKDLPCTVFFSDGTQEKYITNEDGKIVVQVIEGRIITKVVYDFSGYKRPKGKLLAKEEFSIIRKLKTKPKSLIQTFDINIEPRKGMQLIIILDVFDL
;
A
#
# COMPACT_ATOMS: atom_id res chain seq x y z
N MET A 1 47.94 44.15 -16.70
CA MET A 1 46.55 43.64 -16.67
C MET A 1 46.50 42.11 -16.58
N LYS A 2 47.09 41.49 -15.54
CA LYS A 2 47.18 40.02 -15.42
C LYS A 2 46.55 39.45 -14.14
N ASN A 3 46.20 40.31 -13.18
CA ASN A 3 45.77 39.88 -11.84
C ASN A 3 44.24 39.97 -11.61
N ARG A 4 43.46 40.48 -12.57
CA ARG A 4 41.99 40.58 -12.44
C ARG A 4 41.23 39.37 -13.01
N LEU A 5 41.86 38.55 -13.84
CA LEU A 5 41.20 37.37 -14.44
C LEU A 5 41.10 36.18 -13.48
N ILE A 6 42.04 36.06 -12.53
CA ILE A 6 42.13 34.90 -11.63
C ILE A 6 41.06 34.95 -10.54
N VAL A 7 40.68 36.15 -10.09
CA VAL A 7 39.67 36.33 -9.03
C VAL A 7 38.26 35.99 -9.52
N PHE A 8 37.97 36.22 -10.81
CA PHE A 8 36.67 35.89 -11.39
C PHE A 8 36.47 34.37 -11.65
N ALA A 9 37.56 33.63 -11.89
CA ALA A 9 37.49 32.19 -12.12
C ALA A 9 37.25 31.38 -10.83
N LEU A 10 37.72 31.88 -9.67
CA LEU A 10 37.54 31.23 -8.37
C LEU A 10 36.14 31.44 -7.77
N LEU A 11 35.43 32.51 -8.12
CA LEU A 11 34.09 32.78 -7.60
C LEU A 11 32.97 31.96 -8.28
N LEU A 12 33.20 31.43 -9.49
CA LEU A 12 32.19 30.69 -10.24
C LEU A 12 32.04 29.20 -9.82
N ILE A 13 32.97 28.66 -9.03
CA ILE A 13 32.99 27.22 -8.71
C ILE A 13 32.12 26.89 -7.49
N CYS A 14 31.69 27.89 -6.70
CA CYS A 14 30.94 27.68 -5.46
C CYS A 14 29.45 27.32 -5.63
N VAL A 15 28.89 27.36 -6.84
CA VAL A 15 27.44 27.12 -7.05
C VAL A 15 27.08 25.72 -7.57
N LEU A 16 28.08 24.87 -7.87
CA LEU A 16 27.84 23.56 -8.48
C LEU A 16 27.74 22.37 -7.50
N SER A 17 27.88 22.61 -6.19
CA SER A 17 27.83 21.54 -5.16
C SER A 17 26.59 21.56 -4.28
N CYS A 18 25.46 22.07 -4.77
CA CYS A 18 24.18 21.83 -4.13
C CYS A 18 23.72 20.39 -4.43
N LYS A 19 24.31 19.42 -3.72
CA LYS A 19 23.77 18.04 -3.65
C LYS A 19 22.44 18.11 -2.90
N THR A 20 21.34 18.23 -3.65
CA THR A 20 20.01 17.88 -3.13
C THR A 20 20.09 16.44 -2.66
N LYS A 21 20.15 16.24 -1.34
CA LYS A 21 19.95 14.91 -0.76
C LYS A 21 18.58 14.42 -1.26
N PRO A 22 18.47 13.20 -1.78
CA PRO A 22 17.16 12.64 -2.08
C PRO A 22 16.36 12.71 -0.78
N ILE A 23 15.27 13.48 -0.81
CA ILE A 23 14.35 13.60 0.32
C ILE A 23 13.74 12.21 0.46
N GLU A 24 14.19 11.44 1.44
CA GLU A 24 13.58 10.18 1.76
C GLU A 24 12.10 10.44 2.10
N PRO A 25 11.15 9.74 1.46
CA PRO A 25 9.75 9.98 1.71
C PRO A 25 9.44 9.79 3.19
N LYS A 26 8.78 10.78 3.81
CA LYS A 26 8.47 10.76 5.23
C LYS A 26 7.48 9.62 5.53
N LYS A 27 7.97 8.56 6.18
CA LYS A 27 7.17 7.44 6.66
C LYS A 27 6.35 7.89 7.87
N ILE A 28 5.03 7.94 7.73
CA ILE A 28 4.12 8.49 8.75
C ILE A 28 3.30 7.43 9.50
N GLY A 29 3.36 6.16 9.11
CA GLY A 29 2.75 5.06 9.84
C GLY A 29 2.33 3.88 8.96
N GLY A 30 1.31 3.14 9.40
CA GLY A 30 0.70 2.03 8.66
C GLY A 30 -0.79 2.26 8.39
N ALA A 31 -1.25 1.84 7.21
CA ALA A 31 -2.66 1.72 6.86
C ALA A 31 -3.01 0.23 6.71
N TYR A 32 -4.18 -0.16 7.18
CA TYR A 32 -4.65 -1.54 7.19
C TYR A 32 -5.56 -1.79 5.99
N ILE A 33 -5.30 -2.89 5.27
CA ILE A 33 -6.22 -3.41 4.26
C ILE A 33 -6.62 -4.81 4.72
N GLN A 34 -7.92 -5.03 4.93
CA GLN A 34 -8.46 -6.30 5.40
C GLN A 34 -9.34 -6.93 4.34
N LEU A 35 -9.13 -8.22 4.07
CA LEU A 35 -9.96 -9.03 3.18
C LEU A 35 -10.73 -10.09 3.98
N THR A 36 -12.05 -10.09 3.82
CA THR A 36 -12.96 -11.05 4.44
C THR A 36 -13.98 -11.55 3.43
N ASP A 37 -14.65 -12.66 3.73
CA ASP A 37 -15.90 -12.98 3.03
C ASP A 37 -17.11 -12.32 3.68
N ARG A 38 -18.29 -12.58 3.12
CA ARG A 38 -19.58 -12.07 3.61
C ARG A 38 -19.94 -12.53 5.02
N ALA A 39 -19.45 -13.69 5.45
CA ALA A 39 -19.60 -14.19 6.83
C ALA A 39 -18.57 -13.57 7.79
N GLN A 40 -17.75 -12.61 7.32
CA GLN A 40 -16.64 -12.02 8.06
C GLN A 40 -15.57 -13.04 8.45
N ILE A 41 -15.41 -14.09 7.64
CA ILE A 41 -14.30 -15.02 7.78
C ILE A 41 -13.08 -14.42 7.07
N SER A 42 -11.96 -14.37 7.78
CA SER A 42 -10.70 -13.87 7.22
C SER A 42 -10.13 -14.79 6.14
N PHE A 43 -9.44 -14.20 5.17
CA PHE A 43 -8.57 -14.91 4.25
C PHE A 43 -7.13 -14.85 4.76
N LYS A 44 -6.73 -15.79 5.62
CA LYS A 44 -5.35 -15.91 6.16
C LYS A 44 -4.40 -16.49 5.11
N ASP A 45 -3.13 -16.10 5.13
CA ASP A 45 -2.04 -16.62 4.28
C ASP A 45 -2.29 -16.45 2.77
N LEU A 46 -3.07 -15.44 2.39
CA LEU A 46 -3.38 -15.13 1.00
C LEU A 46 -2.35 -14.13 0.45
N PRO A 47 -1.62 -14.48 -0.63
CA PRO A 47 -0.71 -13.56 -1.28
C PRO A 47 -1.43 -12.39 -1.94
N CYS A 48 -0.86 -11.21 -1.85
CA CYS A 48 -1.35 -10.05 -2.56
C CYS A 48 -0.24 -9.06 -2.94
N THR A 49 -0.53 -8.22 -3.92
CA THR A 49 0.34 -7.13 -4.36
C THR A 49 -0.44 -5.82 -4.32
N VAL A 50 0.09 -4.80 -3.67
CA VAL A 50 -0.48 -3.44 -3.73
C VAL A 50 0.35 -2.58 -4.66
N PHE A 51 -0.35 -1.79 -5.46
CA PHE A 51 0.20 -0.91 -6.47
C PHE A 51 0.00 0.54 -6.03
N PHE A 52 0.99 1.37 -6.31
CA PHE A 52 1.00 2.77 -5.92
C PHE A 52 1.02 3.69 -7.14
N SER A 53 0.62 4.94 -6.92
CA SER A 53 0.58 5.99 -7.95
C SER A 53 1.93 6.37 -8.54
N ASP A 54 3.02 6.10 -7.83
CA ASP A 54 4.41 6.30 -8.28
C ASP A 54 4.92 5.17 -9.20
N GLY A 55 4.05 4.19 -9.53
CA GLY A 55 4.38 3.04 -10.37
C GLY A 55 5.05 1.88 -9.64
N THR A 56 5.34 2.03 -8.34
CA THR A 56 5.92 0.97 -7.53
C THR A 56 4.86 -0.05 -7.07
N GLN A 57 5.34 -1.22 -6.64
CA GLN A 57 4.50 -2.29 -6.12
C GLN A 57 5.16 -2.97 -4.93
N GLU A 58 4.35 -3.45 -4.00
CA GLU A 58 4.81 -4.17 -2.81
C GLU A 58 4.01 -5.44 -2.63
N LYS A 59 4.71 -6.54 -2.32
CA LYS A 59 4.12 -7.86 -2.11
C LYS A 59 3.90 -8.12 -0.64
N TYR A 60 2.76 -8.72 -0.32
CA TYR A 60 2.32 -9.02 1.02
C TYR A 60 1.68 -10.41 1.08
N ILE A 61 1.55 -10.90 2.31
CA ILE A 61 0.73 -12.06 2.65
C ILE A 61 -0.19 -11.62 3.80
N THR A 62 -1.48 -11.93 3.70
CA THR A 62 -2.44 -11.59 4.75
C THR A 62 -2.16 -12.37 6.03
N ASN A 63 -2.30 -11.69 7.17
CA ASN A 63 -2.19 -12.34 8.48
C ASN A 63 -3.46 -13.12 8.85
N GLU A 64 -3.55 -13.59 10.10
CA GLU A 64 -4.69 -14.38 10.59
C GLU A 64 -6.04 -13.66 10.52
N ASP A 65 -6.04 -12.33 10.54
CA ASP A 65 -7.24 -11.51 10.42
C ASP A 65 -7.59 -11.18 8.97
N GLY A 66 -6.82 -11.69 8.00
CA GLY A 66 -6.95 -11.31 6.60
C GLY A 66 -6.42 -9.90 6.33
N LYS A 67 -5.56 -9.37 7.20
CA LYS A 67 -5.04 -7.99 7.13
C LYS A 67 -3.63 -7.94 6.58
N ILE A 68 -3.32 -6.85 5.89
CA ILE A 68 -1.96 -6.39 5.59
C ILE A 68 -1.76 -4.99 6.15
N VAL A 69 -0.51 -4.64 6.48
CA VAL A 69 -0.11 -3.31 6.94
C VAL A 69 0.73 -2.66 5.85
N VAL A 70 0.15 -1.68 5.17
CA VAL A 70 0.83 -0.93 4.11
C VAL A 70 1.48 0.30 4.70
N GLN A 71 2.75 0.54 4.38
CA GLN A 71 3.47 1.72 4.86
C GLN A 71 2.89 2.99 4.26
N VAL A 72 2.55 3.95 5.13
CA VAL A 72 2.03 5.27 4.74
C VAL A 72 3.19 6.19 4.45
N ILE A 73 3.24 6.66 3.20
CA ILE A 73 4.18 7.64 2.70
C ILE A 73 3.35 8.82 2.18
N GLU A 74 3.70 10.03 2.61
CA GLU A 74 3.01 11.26 2.22
C GLU A 74 2.96 11.42 0.68
N GLY A 75 1.78 11.71 0.13
CA GLY A 75 1.56 11.85 -1.32
C GLY A 75 1.53 10.54 -2.12
N ARG A 76 1.76 9.37 -1.50
CA ARG A 76 1.77 8.07 -2.20
C ARG A 76 0.39 7.40 -2.12
N ILE A 77 -0.37 7.48 -3.21
CA ILE A 77 -1.71 6.89 -3.32
C ILE A 77 -1.63 5.38 -3.60
N ILE A 78 -2.46 4.58 -2.91
CA ILE A 78 -2.72 3.18 -3.24
C ILE A 78 -3.73 3.14 -4.39
N THR A 79 -3.31 2.70 -5.56
CA THR A 79 -4.16 2.67 -6.76
C THR A 79 -5.02 1.43 -6.78
N LYS A 80 -4.41 0.25 -6.60
CA LYS A 80 -5.10 -1.04 -6.57
C LYS A 80 -4.42 -2.07 -5.68
N VAL A 81 -5.17 -3.07 -5.27
CA VAL A 81 -4.66 -4.29 -4.63
C VAL A 81 -5.09 -5.50 -5.46
N VAL A 82 -4.16 -6.41 -5.70
CA VAL A 82 -4.40 -7.66 -6.43
C VAL A 82 -4.16 -8.83 -5.48
N TYR A 83 -5.18 -9.64 -5.26
CA TYR A 83 -5.10 -10.87 -4.49
C TYR A 83 -5.04 -12.08 -5.42
N ASP A 84 -4.15 -13.02 -5.10
CA ASP A 84 -3.96 -14.24 -5.87
C ASP A 84 -4.51 -15.45 -5.10
N PHE A 85 -5.67 -15.93 -5.53
CA PHE A 85 -6.30 -17.14 -5.00
C PHE A 85 -5.81 -18.43 -5.69
N SER A 86 -4.84 -18.35 -6.60
CA SER A 86 -4.32 -19.52 -7.31
C SER A 86 -3.68 -20.49 -6.33
N GLY A 87 -4.27 -21.68 -6.18
CA GLY A 87 -3.81 -22.66 -5.20
C GLY A 87 -4.11 -22.30 -3.75
N TYR A 88 -4.86 -21.22 -3.50
CA TYR A 88 -5.26 -20.83 -2.16
C TYR A 88 -6.26 -21.85 -1.59
N LYS A 89 -5.90 -22.48 -0.48
CA LYS A 89 -6.80 -23.29 0.33
C LYS A 89 -6.99 -22.58 1.65
N ARG A 90 -8.24 -22.18 1.92
CA ARG A 90 -8.56 -21.45 3.13
C ARG A 90 -8.23 -22.31 4.36
N PRO A 91 -7.26 -21.93 5.21
CA PRO A 91 -7.09 -22.58 6.50
C PRO A 91 -8.34 -22.28 7.35
N LYS A 92 -8.68 -23.16 8.31
CA LYS A 92 -9.90 -23.04 9.15
C LYS A 92 -10.24 -21.58 9.45
N GLY A 93 -11.40 -21.13 9.00
CA GLY A 93 -11.75 -19.72 8.97
C GLY A 93 -11.84 -19.12 10.38
N LYS A 94 -11.16 -17.98 10.60
CA LYS A 94 -11.34 -17.17 11.81
C LYS A 94 -12.51 -16.22 11.59
N LEU A 95 -13.56 -16.38 12.39
CA LEU A 95 -14.66 -15.40 12.44
C LEU A 95 -14.13 -14.13 13.07
N LEU A 96 -14.27 -13.02 12.37
CA LEU A 96 -13.80 -11.73 12.85
C LEU A 96 -14.87 -11.09 13.74
N ALA A 97 -14.44 -10.50 14.85
CA ALA A 97 -15.33 -9.74 15.72
C ALA A 97 -15.89 -8.53 14.95
N LYS A 98 -17.18 -8.29 15.13
CA LYS A 98 -17.90 -7.18 14.54
C LYS A 98 -17.54 -5.92 15.34
N GLU A 99 -16.54 -5.18 14.84
CA GLU A 99 -16.14 -3.81 15.20
C GLU A 99 -15.10 -3.62 16.32
N GLU A 100 -14.01 -2.89 16.01
CA GLU A 100 -13.29 -1.95 16.91
C GLU A 100 -12.48 -0.88 16.13
N PHE A 101 -12.90 -0.43 14.94
CA PHE A 101 -12.10 0.55 14.16
C PHE A 101 -12.93 1.53 13.34
N SER A 102 -12.37 2.73 13.11
CA SER A 102 -12.89 3.73 12.17
C SER A 102 -12.72 3.24 10.72
N ILE A 103 -13.66 2.40 10.26
CA ILE A 103 -13.68 1.86 8.89
C ILE A 103 -13.87 3.03 7.92
N ILE A 104 -12.87 3.29 7.08
CA ILE A 104 -12.93 4.40 6.12
C ILE A 104 -13.71 4.00 4.87
N ARG A 105 -13.62 2.73 4.45
CA ARG A 105 -14.34 2.24 3.27
C ARG A 105 -14.57 0.74 3.33
N LYS A 106 -15.73 0.31 2.83
CA LYS A 106 -16.13 -1.09 2.67
C LYS A 106 -16.45 -1.36 1.20
N LEU A 107 -15.70 -2.25 0.57
CA LEU A 107 -15.94 -2.69 -0.81
C LEU A 107 -16.61 -4.06 -0.79
N LYS A 108 -17.81 -4.20 -1.38
CA LYS A 108 -18.47 -5.50 -1.56
C LYS A 108 -18.41 -5.90 -3.02
N THR A 109 -17.93 -7.09 -3.31
CA THR A 109 -17.77 -7.55 -4.70
C THR A 109 -17.88 -9.05 -4.81
N LYS A 110 -18.42 -9.53 -5.93
CA LYS A 110 -18.41 -10.96 -6.27
C LYS A 110 -17.08 -11.32 -6.91
N PRO A 111 -16.48 -12.46 -6.55
CA PRO A 111 -15.35 -13.02 -7.25
C PRO A 111 -15.64 -13.21 -8.74
N LYS A 112 -14.66 -12.89 -9.59
CA LYS A 112 -14.74 -13.07 -11.05
C LYS A 112 -13.71 -14.05 -11.61
N SER A 113 -12.68 -14.39 -10.83
CA SER A 113 -11.46 -15.09 -11.26
C SER A 113 -10.60 -15.46 -10.05
N LEU A 114 -9.63 -16.36 -10.21
CA LEU A 114 -8.66 -16.64 -9.13
C LEU A 114 -7.79 -15.42 -8.79
N ILE A 115 -7.54 -14.55 -9.76
CA ILE A 115 -6.87 -13.26 -9.51
C ILE A 115 -7.94 -12.20 -9.30
N GLN A 116 -8.01 -11.61 -8.12
CA GLN A 116 -8.97 -10.54 -7.79
C GLN A 116 -8.28 -9.19 -7.72
N THR A 117 -8.70 -8.25 -8.56
CA THR A 117 -8.19 -6.87 -8.56
C THR A 117 -9.22 -5.93 -7.95
N PHE A 118 -8.78 -5.08 -7.04
CA PHE A 118 -9.57 -4.03 -6.41
C PHE A 118 -8.93 -2.68 -6.68
N ASP A 119 -9.61 -1.84 -7.46
CA ASP A 119 -9.22 -0.44 -7.66
C ASP A 119 -9.69 0.37 -6.45
N ILE A 120 -8.73 0.86 -5.68
CA ILE A 120 -8.98 1.52 -4.39
C ILE A 120 -8.86 3.03 -4.56
N ASN A 121 -7.80 3.50 -5.22
CA ASN A 121 -7.48 4.92 -5.44
C ASN A 121 -7.65 5.76 -4.16
N ILE A 122 -6.92 5.40 -3.10
CA ILE A 122 -6.98 6.07 -1.80
C ILE A 122 -5.60 6.54 -1.37
N GLU A 123 -5.54 7.75 -0.82
CA GLU A 123 -4.36 8.20 -0.09
C GLU A 123 -4.39 7.61 1.32
N PRO A 124 -3.44 6.73 1.67
CA PRO A 124 -3.43 6.12 2.98
C PRO A 124 -3.09 7.14 4.07
N ARG A 125 -3.74 7.01 5.22
CA ARG A 125 -3.45 7.80 6.43
C ARG A 125 -3.07 6.86 7.57
N LYS A 126 -2.25 7.34 8.51
CA LYS A 126 -1.88 6.56 9.69
C LYS A 126 -3.13 6.08 10.42
N GLY A 127 -3.21 4.77 10.69
CA GLY A 127 -4.33 4.16 11.41
C GLY A 127 -5.60 3.98 10.57
N MET A 128 -5.57 4.31 9.28
CA MET A 128 -6.70 4.04 8.38
C MET A 128 -6.92 2.53 8.22
N GLN A 129 -8.18 2.11 8.18
CA GLN A 129 -8.57 0.75 7.80
C GLN A 129 -9.53 0.74 6.62
N LEU A 130 -9.16 -0.01 5.58
CA LEU A 130 -9.98 -0.36 4.44
C LEU A 130 -10.40 -1.83 4.57
N ILE A 131 -11.70 -2.12 4.45
CA ILE A 131 -12.22 -3.48 4.46
C ILE A 131 -12.76 -3.83 3.07
N ILE A 132 -12.28 -4.94 2.51
CA ILE A 132 -12.76 -5.52 1.28
C ILE A 132 -13.49 -6.80 1.65
N ILE A 133 -14.76 -6.89 1.25
CA ILE A 133 -15.64 -8.03 1.49
C ILE A 133 -15.94 -8.70 0.16
N LEU A 134 -15.53 -9.96 0.05
CA LEU A 134 -15.89 -10.82 -1.06
C LEU A 134 -17.23 -11.51 -0.77
N ASP A 135 -18.18 -11.35 -1.69
CA ASP A 135 -19.45 -12.06 -1.68
C ASP A 135 -19.17 -13.49 -2.18
N VAL A 136 -18.99 -14.39 -1.20
CA VAL A 136 -18.75 -15.84 -1.27
C VAL A 136 -17.90 -16.30 -2.46
N PHE A 137 -16.70 -16.78 -2.16
CA PHE A 137 -15.93 -17.63 -3.06
C PHE A 137 -16.41 -19.07 -2.82
N ASP A 138 -17.16 -19.63 -3.76
CA ASP A 138 -17.28 -21.09 -3.87
C ASP A 138 -15.95 -21.57 -4.48
N LEU A 139 -14.97 -21.87 -3.63
CA LEU A 139 -13.69 -22.49 -4.03
C LEU A 139 -13.84 -24.01 -4.12
#